data_AF-A0A7U9SSE9-F1
#
_entry.id   AF-A0A7U9SSE9-F1
#
_cell.length_a   1.000
_cell.length_b   1.000
_cell.length_c   1.000
_cell.angle_alpha   90.00
_cell.angle_beta   90.00
_cell.angle_gamma   90.00
#
_symmetry.space_group_name_H-M   'P 1'
#
loop_
_entity.id
_entity.type
_entity.pdbx_description
1 polymer ?
#
loop_
_entity_poly.entity_id
_entity_poly.type
_entity_poly.pdbx_seq_one_letter_code
_entity_poly.pdbx_strand_id
1 'polypeptide(L)'
;MADARIHMEKAVMVLLLIGFAVFLPACGTLKEEKERMQAMAAVGEANAVKYIREKYGFEPEVVQAKACTVRDAGFKLQTTGSVDVWMAHGQQEFRVHISGEEEGKEGLDDYQYGLIKAEAKAYFSGLLGYEIYDLYLEYRDRQIAGDRYSDEQEENMLNGLYQEGGFGDFMEQHPVYCRIDDCLGQDLTGFAMANPDAAAYLEEAANHYGLRAVLISYKSQEDYGRGYAHTYGRSGLTDFGIEQDSFYIQSYAVFEEEGVKYRRFETQELDGIFFCCVDKGNGDGILAKSGKVTWQELGKTKKDPVSEIYSVAKEEAGEITVYIPEGLFWEVWKGGGGVYTTLWEWEVVAV
;
A
#
# COMPACT_ATOMS: atom_id res chain seq x y z
N MET A 1 -0.31 -4.62 -64.86
CA MET A 1 0.64 -4.92 -63.77
C MET A 1 0.26 -4.29 -62.43
N ALA A 2 -0.47 -3.16 -62.38
CA ALA A 2 -0.92 -2.56 -61.12
C ALA A 2 -2.04 -3.37 -60.41
N ASP A 3 -3.00 -3.94 -61.14
CA ASP A 3 -4.13 -4.68 -60.55
C ASP A 3 -3.72 -5.96 -59.80
N ALA A 4 -2.77 -6.73 -60.33
CA ALA A 4 -2.31 -7.96 -59.70
C ALA A 4 -1.59 -7.71 -58.35
N ARG A 5 -0.95 -6.54 -58.22
CA ARG A 5 -0.22 -6.14 -57.01
C ARG A 5 -1.17 -5.75 -55.88
N ILE A 6 -2.27 -5.05 -56.22
CA ILE A 6 -3.32 -4.66 -55.28
C ILE A 6 -4.07 -5.89 -54.74
N HIS A 7 -4.32 -6.89 -55.60
CA HIS A 7 -4.94 -8.14 -55.15
C HIS A 7 -4.02 -9.00 -54.27
N MET A 8 -2.71 -8.99 -54.53
CA MET A 8 -1.72 -9.71 -53.72
C MET A 8 -1.50 -9.06 -52.35
N GLU A 9 -1.45 -7.72 -52.27
CA GLU A 9 -1.35 -6.98 -51.01
C GLU A 9 -2.60 -7.17 -50.13
N LYS A 10 -3.80 -7.16 -50.71
CA LYS A 10 -5.05 -7.47 -49.99
C LYS A 10 -5.10 -8.91 -49.51
N ALA A 11 -4.64 -9.88 -50.31
CA ALA A 11 -4.60 -11.29 -49.93
C ALA A 11 -3.60 -11.56 -48.77
N VAL A 12 -2.44 -10.91 -48.79
CA VAL A 12 -1.44 -11.01 -47.71
C VAL A 12 -1.94 -10.34 -46.43
N MET A 13 -2.63 -9.20 -46.52
CA MET A 13 -3.21 -8.52 -45.36
C MET A 13 -4.37 -9.32 -44.74
N VAL A 14 -5.20 -9.97 -45.57
CA VAL A 14 -6.26 -10.88 -45.12
C VAL A 14 -5.68 -12.17 -44.50
N LEU A 15 -4.61 -12.73 -45.06
CA LEU A 15 -3.91 -13.88 -44.47
C LEU A 15 -3.20 -13.52 -43.15
N LEU A 16 -2.65 -12.31 -43.02
CA LEU A 16 -2.11 -11.80 -41.76
C LEU A 16 -3.20 -11.56 -40.72
N LEU A 17 -4.36 -11.03 -41.11
CA LEU A 17 -5.52 -10.86 -40.22
C LEU A 17 -6.12 -12.20 -39.77
N ILE A 18 -6.19 -13.19 -40.66
CA ILE A 18 -6.61 -14.55 -40.31
C ILE A 18 -5.55 -15.22 -39.42
N GLY A 19 -4.26 -15.01 -39.70
CA GLY A 19 -3.16 -15.45 -38.84
C GLY A 19 -3.29 -14.88 -37.41
N PHE A 20 -3.48 -13.57 -37.27
CA PHE A 20 -3.69 -12.92 -35.97
C PHE A 20 -4.99 -13.41 -35.29
N ALA A 21 -6.08 -13.61 -36.02
CA ALA A 21 -7.34 -14.12 -35.47
C ALA A 21 -7.26 -15.58 -34.99
N VAL A 22 -6.40 -16.41 -35.59
CA VAL A 22 -6.18 -17.82 -35.20
C VAL A 22 -5.18 -17.96 -34.04
N PHE A 23 -4.33 -16.96 -33.78
CA PHE A 23 -3.44 -16.93 -32.61
C PHE A 23 -4.07 -16.26 -31.37
N LEU A 24 -5.17 -15.52 -31.51
CA LEU A 24 -5.90 -14.90 -30.39
C LEU A 24 -6.70 -15.85 -29.47
N PRO A 25 -7.09 -17.10 -29.83
CA PRO A 25 -7.79 -18.00 -28.89
C PRO A 25 -6.84 -18.74 -27.94
N ALA A 26 -5.51 -18.65 -28.09
CA ALA A 26 -4.56 -19.37 -27.24
C ALA A 26 -4.26 -18.69 -25.89
N CYS A 27 -5.01 -17.63 -25.54
CA CYS A 27 -5.03 -17.00 -24.21
C CYS A 27 -6.39 -17.15 -23.51
N GLY A 28 -7.23 -18.09 -23.94
CA GLY A 28 -8.49 -18.43 -23.27
C GLY A 28 -8.32 -19.62 -22.34
N THR A 29 -8.74 -19.49 -21.09
CA THR A 29 -8.99 -20.62 -20.16
C THR A 29 -9.80 -21.69 -20.90
N LEU A 30 -9.35 -22.96 -20.89
CA LEU A 30 -10.05 -24.03 -21.60
C LEU A 30 -11.52 -24.11 -21.14
N LYS A 31 -12.44 -24.50 -22.03
CA LYS A 31 -13.87 -24.64 -21.72
C LYS A 31 -14.11 -25.48 -20.45
N GLU A 32 -13.36 -26.58 -20.31
CA GLU A 32 -13.36 -27.47 -19.15
C GLU A 32 -12.98 -26.74 -17.84
N GLU A 33 -12.03 -25.81 -17.92
CA GLU A 33 -11.61 -25.02 -16.77
C GLU A 33 -12.65 -23.99 -16.36
N LYS A 34 -13.35 -23.39 -17.33
CA LYS A 34 -14.49 -22.51 -17.06
C LYS A 34 -15.65 -23.27 -16.41
N GLU A 35 -15.97 -24.46 -16.92
CA GLU A 35 -16.99 -25.33 -16.33
C GLU A 35 -16.60 -25.76 -14.91
N ARG A 36 -15.32 -26.08 -14.68
CA ARG A 36 -14.78 -26.37 -13.34
C ARG A 36 -14.95 -25.18 -12.39
N MET A 37 -14.57 -23.98 -12.80
CA MET A 37 -14.71 -22.78 -11.98
C MET A 37 -16.18 -22.49 -11.61
N GLN A 38 -17.11 -22.71 -12.54
CA GLN A 38 -18.54 -22.54 -12.28
C GLN A 38 -19.08 -23.59 -11.30
N ALA A 39 -18.67 -24.85 -11.45
CA ALA A 39 -19.04 -25.92 -10.52
C ALA A 39 -18.50 -25.64 -9.11
N MET A 40 -17.24 -25.20 -9.01
CA MET A 40 -16.63 -24.82 -7.73
C MET A 40 -17.37 -23.65 -7.08
N ALA A 41 -17.70 -22.61 -7.85
CA ALA A 41 -18.46 -21.46 -7.33
C ALA A 41 -19.81 -21.91 -6.73
N ALA A 42 -20.55 -22.80 -7.40
CA ALA A 42 -21.82 -23.32 -6.88
C ALA A 42 -21.66 -24.11 -5.56
N VAL A 43 -20.60 -24.90 -5.42
CA VAL A 43 -20.27 -25.60 -4.16
C VAL A 43 -19.89 -24.59 -3.07
N GLY A 44 -19.03 -23.63 -3.41
CA GLY A 44 -18.59 -22.57 -2.50
C GLY A 44 -19.75 -21.71 -1.98
N GLU A 45 -20.71 -21.34 -2.84
CA GLU A 45 -21.93 -20.62 -2.45
C GLU A 45 -22.73 -21.39 -1.38
N ALA A 46 -22.99 -22.67 -1.62
CA ALA A 46 -23.74 -23.51 -0.68
C ALA A 46 -22.99 -23.67 0.66
N ASN A 47 -21.66 -23.85 0.60
CA ASN A 47 -20.80 -23.92 1.77
C ASN A 47 -20.81 -22.61 2.55
N ALA A 48 -20.70 -21.45 1.89
CA ALA A 48 -20.66 -20.14 2.54
C ALA A 48 -21.97 -19.82 3.26
N VAL A 49 -23.13 -20.10 2.65
CA VAL A 49 -24.45 -19.92 3.31
C VAL A 49 -24.55 -20.78 4.57
N LYS A 50 -24.10 -22.05 4.49
CA LYS A 50 -24.09 -22.97 5.63
C LYS A 50 -23.15 -22.49 6.73
N TYR A 51 -21.94 -22.06 6.37
CA TYR A 51 -20.94 -21.51 7.28
C TYR A 51 -21.47 -20.32 8.07
N ILE A 52 -22.01 -19.30 7.39
CA ILE A 52 -22.52 -18.10 8.05
C ILE A 52 -23.73 -18.41 8.93
N ARG A 53 -24.64 -19.28 8.48
CA ARG A 53 -25.79 -19.70 9.29
C ARG A 53 -25.36 -20.40 10.58
N GLU A 54 -24.34 -21.24 10.53
CA GLU A 54 -23.83 -21.94 11.71
C GLU A 54 -23.02 -21.02 12.64
N LYS A 55 -22.20 -20.12 12.08
CA LYS A 55 -21.33 -19.21 12.84
C LYS A 55 -22.10 -18.04 13.48
N TYR A 56 -23.00 -17.41 12.72
CA TYR A 56 -23.68 -16.18 13.15
C TYR A 56 -25.19 -16.33 13.38
N GLY A 57 -25.78 -17.47 13.01
CA GLY A 57 -27.20 -17.74 13.26
C GLY A 57 -28.18 -17.03 12.32
N PHE A 58 -27.71 -16.40 11.24
CA PHE A 58 -28.56 -15.75 10.22
C PHE A 58 -28.33 -16.33 8.82
N GLU A 59 -29.27 -16.05 7.92
CA GLU A 59 -29.16 -16.46 6.51
C GLU A 59 -28.72 -15.26 5.65
N PRO A 60 -27.53 -15.31 5.03
CA PRO A 60 -27.05 -14.23 4.16
C PRO A 60 -27.65 -14.31 2.75
N GLU A 61 -27.64 -13.19 2.03
CA GLU A 61 -27.83 -13.13 0.59
C GLU A 61 -26.49 -13.31 -0.14
N VAL A 62 -26.43 -14.16 -1.16
CA VAL A 62 -25.24 -14.31 -2.02
C VAL A 62 -25.30 -13.26 -3.12
N VAL A 63 -24.29 -12.40 -3.19
CA VAL A 63 -24.14 -11.37 -4.23
C VAL A 63 -23.34 -11.90 -5.40
N GLN A 64 -22.23 -12.57 -5.12
CA GLN A 64 -21.31 -13.11 -6.12
C GLN A 64 -20.46 -14.24 -5.53
N ALA A 65 -20.09 -15.22 -6.35
CA ALA A 65 -19.03 -16.17 -6.02
C ALA A 65 -18.01 -16.29 -7.15
N LYS A 66 -16.74 -16.45 -6.78
CA LYS A 66 -15.64 -16.57 -7.73
C LYS A 66 -14.62 -17.58 -7.23
N ALA A 67 -14.31 -18.58 -8.05
CA ALA A 67 -13.19 -19.48 -7.78
C ALA A 67 -11.87 -18.70 -7.72
N CYS A 68 -11.08 -18.99 -6.68
CA CYS A 68 -9.76 -18.41 -6.50
C CYS A 68 -8.79 -19.07 -7.49
N THR A 69 -7.93 -18.25 -8.11
CA THR A 69 -7.06 -18.71 -9.20
C THR A 69 -5.66 -18.14 -9.05
N VAL A 70 -4.66 -18.97 -9.29
CA VAL A 70 -3.25 -18.58 -9.39
C VAL A 70 -2.75 -18.74 -10.82
N ARG A 71 -1.73 -17.98 -11.21
CA ARG A 71 -1.05 -18.16 -12.50
C ARG A 71 0.16 -19.04 -12.29
N ASP A 72 0.25 -20.13 -13.04
CA ASP A 72 1.46 -20.95 -13.05
C ASP A 72 2.60 -20.27 -13.83
N ALA A 73 3.82 -20.84 -13.73
CA ALA A 73 5.01 -20.35 -14.43
C ALA A 73 4.85 -20.31 -15.98
N GLY A 74 3.80 -20.92 -16.52
CA GLY A 74 3.42 -20.90 -17.93
C GLY A 74 2.26 -19.96 -18.27
N PHE A 75 1.88 -19.05 -17.36
CA PHE A 75 0.76 -18.11 -17.49
C PHE A 75 -0.63 -18.76 -17.61
N LYS A 76 -0.78 -20.06 -17.31
CA LYS A 76 -2.11 -20.67 -17.22
C LYS A 76 -2.72 -20.32 -15.87
N LEU A 77 -4.00 -19.96 -15.89
CA LEU A 77 -4.76 -19.95 -14.65
C LEU A 77 -4.90 -21.39 -14.16
N GLN A 78 -4.88 -21.57 -12.85
CA GLN A 78 -5.26 -22.80 -12.17
C GLN A 78 -6.08 -22.41 -10.94
N THR A 79 -7.14 -23.15 -10.64
CA THR A 79 -7.93 -22.95 -9.43
C THR A 79 -7.15 -23.40 -8.21
N THR A 80 -7.27 -22.68 -7.09
CA THR A 80 -6.60 -23.03 -5.83
C THR A 80 -7.37 -24.07 -5.00
N GLY A 81 -8.62 -24.35 -5.37
CA GLY A 81 -9.55 -25.17 -4.59
C GLY A 81 -10.52 -24.35 -3.73
N SER A 82 -10.22 -23.06 -3.53
CA SER A 82 -11.05 -22.13 -2.75
C SER A 82 -11.94 -21.26 -3.64
N VAL A 83 -12.95 -20.65 -3.02
CA VAL A 83 -13.90 -19.71 -3.60
C VAL A 83 -14.04 -18.53 -2.65
N ASP A 84 -13.97 -17.33 -3.21
CA ASP A 84 -14.41 -16.10 -2.54
C ASP A 84 -15.89 -15.89 -2.85
N VAL A 85 -16.72 -15.79 -1.81
CA VAL A 85 -18.15 -15.53 -1.89
C VAL A 85 -18.44 -14.17 -1.26
N TRP A 86 -18.93 -13.22 -2.04
CA TRP A 86 -19.45 -11.94 -1.57
C TRP A 86 -20.91 -12.12 -1.16
N MET A 87 -21.21 -11.69 0.05
CA MET A 87 -22.48 -11.87 0.70
C MET A 87 -22.98 -10.56 1.30
N ALA A 88 -24.29 -10.49 1.54
CA ALA A 88 -24.93 -9.35 2.18
C ALA A 88 -25.86 -9.80 3.31
N HIS A 89 -25.90 -9.01 4.37
CA HIS A 89 -26.90 -9.13 5.44
C HIS A 89 -27.27 -7.75 5.97
N GLY A 90 -28.54 -7.36 5.80
CA GLY A 90 -28.99 -6.01 6.12
C GLY A 90 -28.33 -4.97 5.22
N GLN A 91 -27.57 -4.03 5.82
CA GLN A 91 -26.84 -2.99 5.10
C GLN A 91 -25.35 -3.32 4.92
N GLN A 92 -24.92 -4.50 5.36
CA GLN A 92 -23.51 -4.87 5.35
C GLN A 92 -23.23 -5.88 4.25
N GLU A 93 -22.22 -5.59 3.44
CA GLU A 93 -21.59 -6.53 2.51
C GLU A 93 -20.28 -7.06 3.13
N PHE A 94 -19.98 -8.32 2.89
CA PHE A 94 -18.83 -9.01 3.43
C PHE A 94 -18.41 -10.17 2.51
N ARG A 95 -17.20 -10.68 2.69
CA ARG A 95 -16.60 -11.77 1.90
C ARG A 95 -16.35 -12.97 2.79
N VAL A 96 -16.56 -14.16 2.21
CA VAL A 96 -16.25 -15.45 2.80
C VAL A 96 -15.27 -16.18 1.90
N HIS A 97 -14.13 -16.61 2.44
CA HIS A 97 -13.18 -17.51 1.79
C HIS A 97 -13.44 -18.94 2.26
N ILE A 98 -13.78 -19.84 1.33
CA ILE A 98 -14.19 -21.21 1.67
C ILE A 98 -13.83 -22.21 0.56
N SER A 99 -13.76 -23.50 0.90
CA SER A 99 -13.56 -24.56 -0.11
C SER A 99 -14.70 -24.59 -1.14
N GLY A 100 -14.33 -24.69 -2.41
CA GLY A 100 -15.24 -24.96 -3.53
C GLY A 100 -15.10 -26.37 -4.11
N GLU A 101 -14.22 -27.21 -3.57
CA GLU A 101 -14.00 -28.57 -4.07
C GLU A 101 -14.84 -29.61 -3.34
N GLU A 102 -15.03 -29.44 -2.04
CA GLU A 102 -15.72 -30.39 -1.18
C GLU A 102 -16.76 -29.69 -0.30
N GLU A 103 -17.80 -30.43 0.12
CA GLU A 103 -18.75 -29.90 1.10
C GLU A 103 -18.04 -29.72 2.45
N GLY A 104 -18.06 -28.50 2.98
CA GLY A 104 -17.28 -28.13 4.14
C GLY A 104 -17.98 -27.11 5.02
N LYS A 105 -17.41 -26.89 6.21
CA LYS A 105 -17.86 -25.89 7.19
C LYS A 105 -16.74 -24.99 7.68
N GLU A 106 -15.52 -25.23 7.21
CA GLU A 106 -14.36 -24.42 7.58
C GLU A 106 -14.19 -23.33 6.53
N GLY A 107 -14.09 -22.09 7.00
CA GLY A 107 -13.94 -20.91 6.17
C GLY A 107 -13.47 -19.73 7.01
N LEU A 108 -13.19 -18.63 6.33
CA LEU A 108 -12.79 -17.35 6.90
C LEU A 108 -13.75 -16.28 6.36
N ASP A 109 -14.10 -15.29 7.18
CA ASP A 109 -14.91 -14.15 6.73
C ASP A 109 -14.50 -12.83 7.36
N ASP A 110 -14.88 -11.74 6.70
CA ASP A 110 -14.66 -10.36 7.15
C ASP A 110 -15.94 -9.67 7.70
N TYR A 111 -16.98 -10.43 8.09
CA TYR A 111 -18.26 -9.87 8.57
C TYR A 111 -18.08 -9.02 9.83
N GLN A 112 -17.06 -9.26 10.66
CA GLN A 112 -16.81 -8.42 11.84
C GLN A 112 -15.79 -7.30 11.60
N TYR A 113 -15.26 -7.14 10.37
CA TYR A 113 -14.21 -6.16 10.08
C TYR A 113 -14.59 -4.73 10.47
N GLY A 114 -15.81 -4.30 10.14
CA GLY A 114 -16.29 -2.95 10.47
C GLY A 114 -16.31 -2.67 11.98
N LEU A 115 -16.73 -3.66 12.78
CA LEU A 115 -16.72 -3.59 14.24
C LEU A 115 -15.28 -3.53 14.77
N ILE A 116 -14.44 -4.47 14.33
CA ILE A 116 -13.03 -4.57 14.76
C ILE A 116 -12.29 -3.27 14.44
N LYS A 117 -12.49 -2.71 13.24
CA LYS A 117 -11.88 -1.44 12.83
C LYS A 117 -12.34 -0.26 13.69
N ALA A 118 -13.62 -0.20 14.04
CA ALA A 118 -14.15 0.85 14.91
C ALA A 118 -13.56 0.75 16.33
N GLU A 119 -13.49 -0.47 16.88
CA GLU A 119 -12.87 -0.72 18.19
C GLU A 119 -11.37 -0.46 18.18
N ALA A 120 -10.65 -0.85 17.13
CA ALA A 120 -9.24 -0.53 16.95
C ALA A 120 -9.01 0.99 17.02
N LYS A 121 -9.83 1.77 16.32
CA LYS A 121 -9.73 3.25 16.35
C LYS A 121 -9.96 3.79 17.75
N ALA A 122 -10.96 3.28 18.48
CA ALA A 122 -11.23 3.70 19.85
C ALA A 122 -10.10 3.30 20.81
N TYR A 123 -9.60 2.07 20.70
CA TYR A 123 -8.49 1.53 21.48
C TYR A 123 -7.23 2.36 21.31
N PHE A 124 -6.79 2.57 20.06
CA PHE A 124 -5.58 3.35 19.78
C PHE A 124 -5.77 4.83 20.16
N SER A 125 -6.95 5.43 19.98
CA SER A 125 -7.18 6.81 20.44
C SER A 125 -7.02 6.93 21.96
N GLY A 126 -7.51 5.94 22.72
CA GLY A 126 -7.34 5.87 24.17
C GLY A 126 -5.88 5.66 24.58
N LEU A 127 -5.18 4.75 23.90
CA LEU A 127 -3.76 4.46 24.15
C LEU A 127 -2.87 5.69 23.87
N LEU A 128 -3.09 6.34 22.73
CA LEU A 128 -2.25 7.45 22.26
C LEU A 128 -2.60 8.78 22.95
N GLY A 129 -3.82 8.91 23.48
CA GLY A 129 -4.29 10.09 24.19
C GLY A 129 -4.72 11.24 23.27
N TYR A 130 -4.96 10.97 21.99
CA TYR A 130 -5.46 11.93 21.02
C TYR A 130 -6.47 11.31 20.05
N GLU A 131 -7.25 12.17 19.38
CA GLU A 131 -8.21 11.74 18.37
C GLU A 131 -7.47 11.31 17.09
N ILE A 132 -7.72 10.07 16.65
CA ILE A 132 -7.23 9.56 15.38
C ILE A 132 -8.10 10.09 14.24
N TYR A 133 -7.47 10.69 13.23
CA TYR A 133 -8.15 11.18 12.04
C TYR A 133 -8.58 10.01 11.15
N ASP A 134 -7.62 9.18 10.72
CA ASP A 134 -7.87 7.99 9.90
C ASP A 134 -7.10 6.76 10.43
N LEU A 135 -7.67 5.58 10.17
CA LEU A 135 -7.10 4.29 10.53
C LEU A 135 -7.18 3.34 9.34
N TYR A 136 -6.04 2.85 8.89
CA TYR A 136 -5.97 1.61 8.12
C TYR A 136 -5.71 0.46 9.09
N LEU A 137 -6.46 -0.63 8.92
CA LEU A 137 -6.33 -1.84 9.72
C LEU A 137 -6.29 -3.04 8.79
N GLU A 138 -5.28 -3.88 9.00
CA GLU A 138 -5.15 -5.20 8.42
C GLU A 138 -4.87 -6.21 9.54
N TYR A 139 -5.51 -7.36 9.52
CA TYR A 139 -5.19 -8.46 10.42
C TYR A 139 -5.31 -9.79 9.70
N ARG A 140 -4.71 -10.84 10.28
CA ARG A 140 -4.78 -12.20 9.74
C ARG A 140 -5.06 -13.21 10.84
N ASP A 141 -5.65 -14.33 10.47
CA ASP A 141 -5.82 -15.47 11.37
C ASP A 141 -4.46 -16.18 11.58
N ARG A 142 -4.04 -16.40 12.84
CA ARG A 142 -2.75 -17.05 13.15
C ARG A 142 -2.66 -18.50 12.71
N GLN A 143 -3.78 -19.12 12.36
CA GLN A 143 -3.82 -20.53 11.94
C GLN A 143 -3.35 -20.76 10.49
N ILE A 144 -3.06 -19.70 9.74
CA ILE A 144 -2.60 -19.80 8.34
C ILE A 144 -1.09 -20.04 8.31
N ALA A 145 -0.66 -21.16 7.70
CA ALA A 145 0.74 -21.53 7.55
C ALA A 145 1.38 -20.80 6.35
N GLY A 146 2.45 -20.03 6.55
CA GLY A 146 3.15 -19.33 5.47
C GLY A 146 3.91 -18.10 5.97
N ASP A 147 4.44 -17.30 5.03
CA ASP A 147 4.82 -15.92 5.37
C ASP A 147 3.54 -15.17 5.75
N ARG A 148 3.55 -14.63 6.97
CA ARG A 148 2.44 -13.93 7.61
C ARG A 148 1.91 -12.78 6.76
N TYR A 149 2.60 -12.35 5.72
CA TYR A 149 2.22 -11.23 4.86
C TYR A 149 2.12 -11.56 3.36
N SER A 150 2.21 -12.85 2.98
CA SER A 150 2.38 -13.24 1.57
C SER A 150 1.10 -13.54 0.78
N ASP A 151 -0.02 -13.80 1.45
CA ASP A 151 -1.29 -14.14 0.78
C ASP A 151 -2.30 -13.00 0.87
N GLU A 152 -2.62 -12.36 -0.26
CA GLU A 152 -3.61 -11.27 -0.38
C GLU A 152 -5.07 -11.77 -0.21
N GLN A 153 -5.31 -13.08 -0.30
CA GLN A 153 -6.68 -13.62 -0.40
C GLN A 153 -7.42 -13.65 0.95
N GLU A 154 -6.71 -13.75 2.06
CA GLU A 154 -7.26 -13.99 3.41
C GLU A 154 -7.08 -12.79 4.36
N GLU A 155 -6.71 -11.63 3.82
CA GLU A 155 -6.61 -10.39 4.59
C GLU A 155 -7.94 -10.02 5.24
N ASN A 156 -7.89 -9.64 6.53
CA ASN A 156 -9.02 -9.18 7.32
C ASN A 156 -10.12 -10.22 7.59
N MET A 157 -9.80 -11.50 7.45
CA MET A 157 -10.74 -12.58 7.69
C MET A 157 -10.43 -13.39 8.94
N LEU A 158 -11.47 -13.86 9.62
CA LEU A 158 -11.38 -14.69 10.83
C LEU A 158 -12.15 -15.99 10.66
N ASN A 159 -11.59 -17.09 11.16
CA ASN A 159 -12.36 -18.31 11.34
C ASN A 159 -13.32 -18.18 12.53
N GLY A 160 -12.84 -17.63 13.65
CA GLY A 160 -13.57 -17.48 14.91
C GLY A 160 -14.48 -16.26 14.97
N LEU A 161 -15.21 -16.14 16.09
CA LEU A 161 -15.98 -14.95 16.44
C LEU A 161 -15.10 -13.94 17.17
N TYR A 162 -15.12 -12.69 16.72
CA TYR A 162 -14.57 -11.58 17.49
C TYR A 162 -15.50 -11.23 18.66
N GLN A 163 -14.91 -11.04 19.85
CA GLN A 163 -15.63 -10.59 21.05
C GLN A 163 -15.58 -9.07 21.17
N GLU A 164 -16.74 -8.44 21.23
CA GLU A 164 -16.88 -6.99 21.38
C GLU A 164 -16.19 -6.50 22.67
N GLY A 165 -15.45 -5.40 22.57
CA GLY A 165 -14.60 -4.85 23.63
C GLY A 165 -13.25 -5.55 23.80
N GLY A 166 -12.95 -6.57 22.98
CA GLY A 166 -11.79 -7.44 23.12
C GLY A 166 -10.60 -7.08 22.24
N PHE A 167 -10.48 -5.85 21.73
CA PHE A 167 -9.43 -5.50 20.76
C PHE A 167 -7.99 -5.68 21.30
N GLY A 168 -7.74 -5.43 22.58
CA GLY A 168 -6.43 -5.67 23.21
C GLY A 168 -6.02 -7.14 23.10
N ASP A 169 -6.88 -8.04 23.59
CA ASP A 169 -6.70 -9.50 23.52
C ASP A 169 -6.63 -10.00 22.07
N PHE A 170 -7.34 -9.34 21.16
CA PHE A 170 -7.30 -9.66 19.73
C PHE A 170 -5.92 -9.43 19.13
N MET A 171 -5.26 -8.31 19.44
CA MET A 171 -3.88 -8.06 19.00
C MET A 171 -2.90 -9.10 19.55
N GLU A 172 -3.12 -9.59 20.78
CA GLU A 172 -2.29 -10.65 21.34
C GLU A 172 -2.44 -11.99 20.60
N GLN A 173 -3.56 -12.20 19.90
CA GLN A 173 -3.94 -13.45 19.23
C GLN A 173 -3.76 -13.41 17.72
N HIS A 174 -3.68 -12.22 17.11
CA HIS A 174 -3.64 -12.02 15.67
C HIS A 174 -2.52 -11.04 15.30
N PRO A 175 -1.68 -11.33 14.29
CA PRO A 175 -0.81 -10.31 13.73
C PRO A 175 -1.70 -9.19 13.17
N VAL A 176 -1.39 -7.96 13.58
CA VAL A 176 -2.12 -6.76 13.18
C VAL A 176 -1.14 -5.81 12.51
N TYR A 177 -1.55 -5.28 11.37
CA TYR A 177 -0.93 -4.14 10.75
C TYR A 177 -1.87 -2.92 10.83
N CYS A 178 -1.36 -1.80 11.30
CA CYS A 178 -2.14 -0.56 11.36
C CYS A 178 -1.35 0.67 10.93
N ARG A 179 -2.04 1.54 10.18
CA ARG A 179 -1.60 2.92 9.94
C ARG A 179 -2.54 3.83 10.69
N ILE A 180 -2.00 4.64 11.58
CA ILE A 180 -2.74 5.54 12.45
C ILE A 180 -2.34 6.95 12.07
N ASP A 181 -3.29 7.69 11.49
CA ASP A 181 -3.06 9.05 11.04
C ASP A 181 -3.70 10.04 12.01
N ASP A 182 -2.94 11.06 12.40
CA ASP A 182 -3.45 12.29 12.97
C ASP A 182 -3.18 13.49 12.05
N CYS A 183 -3.84 14.61 12.33
CA CYS A 183 -3.67 15.86 11.59
C CYS A 183 -3.29 17.02 12.53
N LEU A 184 -2.50 16.71 13.56
CA LEU A 184 -2.17 17.61 14.66
C LEU A 184 -0.79 18.28 14.50
N GLY A 185 -0.01 17.91 13.48
CA GLY A 185 1.34 18.46 13.26
C GLY A 185 2.29 18.19 14.43
N GLN A 186 2.17 17.01 15.05
CA GLN A 186 2.98 16.59 16.19
C GLN A 186 4.41 16.29 15.77
N ASP A 187 5.34 16.42 16.72
CA ASP A 187 6.70 15.91 16.60
C ASP A 187 6.80 14.56 17.34
N LEU A 188 6.66 13.47 16.61
CA LEU A 188 6.69 12.11 17.13
C LEU A 188 8.11 11.68 17.56
N THR A 189 9.16 12.47 17.29
CA THR A 189 10.50 12.18 17.85
C THR A 189 10.54 12.30 19.38
N GLY A 190 9.62 13.08 19.95
CA GLY A 190 9.40 13.17 21.39
C GLY A 190 8.37 12.18 21.95
N PHE A 191 7.78 11.30 21.12
CA PHE A 191 6.64 10.47 21.51
C PHE A 191 6.93 9.58 22.72
N ALA A 192 8.05 8.85 22.72
CA ALA A 192 8.41 7.97 23.83
C ALA A 192 8.62 8.71 25.16
N MET A 193 8.97 10.01 25.12
CA MET A 193 9.06 10.84 26.32
C MET A 193 7.69 11.39 26.75
N ALA A 194 6.83 11.73 25.78
CA ALA A 194 5.52 12.32 26.04
C ALA A 194 4.49 11.28 26.50
N ASN A 195 4.56 10.06 25.96
CA ASN A 195 3.66 8.94 26.28
C ASN A 195 4.47 7.63 26.38
N PRO A 196 5.27 7.46 27.46
CA PRO A 196 6.16 6.30 27.61
C PRO A 196 5.41 4.98 27.70
N ASP A 197 4.22 4.97 28.31
CA ASP A 197 3.42 3.76 28.47
C ASP A 197 2.90 3.25 27.11
N ALA A 198 2.42 4.15 26.25
CA ALA A 198 1.99 3.77 24.91
C ALA A 198 3.16 3.31 24.03
N ALA A 199 4.31 3.99 24.11
CA ALA A 199 5.50 3.57 23.36
C ALA A 199 5.98 2.18 23.79
N ALA A 200 6.08 1.93 25.10
CA ALA A 200 6.46 0.63 25.63
C ALA A 200 5.48 -0.48 25.22
N TYR A 201 4.18 -0.21 25.26
CA TYR A 201 3.17 -1.17 24.83
C TYR A 201 3.26 -1.49 23.33
N LEU A 202 3.39 -0.47 22.46
CA LEU A 202 3.51 -0.69 21.02
C LEU A 202 4.78 -1.46 20.66
N GLU A 203 5.89 -1.20 21.38
CA GLU A 203 7.13 -1.97 21.27
C GLU A 203 6.94 -3.43 21.70
N GLU A 204 6.30 -3.67 22.84
CA GLU A 204 6.01 -5.03 23.33
C GLU A 204 5.13 -5.79 22.32
N ALA A 205 4.07 -5.15 21.83
CA ALA A 205 3.15 -5.72 20.87
C ALA A 205 3.83 -6.05 19.53
N ALA A 206 4.75 -5.20 19.08
CA ALA A 206 5.52 -5.45 17.86
C ALA A 206 6.42 -6.69 18.02
N ASN A 207 7.12 -6.78 19.15
CA ASN A 207 8.07 -7.87 19.42
C ASN A 207 7.40 -9.22 19.73
N HIS A 208 6.25 -9.21 20.40
CA HIS A 208 5.65 -10.43 20.95
C HIS A 208 4.40 -10.88 20.22
N TYR A 209 3.61 -9.94 19.69
CA TYR A 209 2.31 -10.25 19.10
C TYR A 209 2.28 -10.16 17.58
N GLY A 210 3.36 -9.61 16.99
CA GLY A 210 3.48 -9.41 15.55
C GLY A 210 2.74 -8.16 15.09
N LEU A 211 2.58 -7.16 15.97
CA LEU A 211 2.08 -5.84 15.58
C LEU A 211 3.08 -5.18 14.63
N ARG A 212 2.53 -4.53 13.59
CA ARG A 212 3.25 -3.58 12.76
C ARG A 212 2.43 -2.28 12.75
N ALA A 213 2.94 -1.23 13.36
CA ALA A 213 2.21 0.03 13.49
C ALA A 213 3.00 1.20 12.92
N VAL A 214 2.32 2.06 12.16
CA VAL A 214 2.87 3.36 11.76
C VAL A 214 1.97 4.46 12.29
N LEU A 215 2.54 5.34 13.09
CA LEU A 215 1.91 6.58 13.51
C LEU A 215 2.37 7.68 12.54
N ILE A 216 1.45 8.41 11.92
CA ILE A 216 1.75 9.51 11.00
C ILE A 216 1.03 10.75 11.48
N SER A 217 1.79 11.82 11.72
CA SER A 217 1.23 13.13 12.02
C SER A 217 1.34 14.04 10.81
N TYR A 218 0.21 14.28 10.14
CA TYR A 218 0.12 15.27 9.07
C TYR A 218 0.11 16.68 9.65
N LYS A 219 0.65 17.64 8.90
CA LYS A 219 0.69 19.06 9.30
C LYS A 219 -0.70 19.64 9.52
N SER A 220 -1.70 19.17 8.76
CA SER A 220 -3.11 19.55 8.87
C SER A 220 -4.03 18.54 8.16
N GLN A 221 -5.34 18.68 8.33
CA GLN A 221 -6.34 17.91 7.55
C GLN A 221 -6.28 18.24 6.05
N GLU A 222 -5.92 19.47 5.69
CA GLU A 222 -5.74 19.87 4.29
C GLU A 222 -4.53 19.17 3.67
N ASP A 223 -3.44 19.05 4.43
CA ASP A 223 -2.24 18.35 4.00
C ASP A 223 -2.48 16.84 3.88
N TYR A 224 -3.26 16.25 4.80
CA TYR A 224 -3.75 14.88 4.61
C TYR A 224 -4.50 14.77 3.28
N GLY A 225 -5.46 15.65 2.97
CA GLY A 225 -6.19 15.57 1.70
C GLY A 225 -5.34 15.73 0.42
N ARG A 226 -4.09 16.18 0.54
CA ARG A 226 -3.15 16.42 -0.57
C ARG A 226 -2.06 15.34 -0.70
N GLY A 227 -1.98 14.41 0.25
CA GLY A 227 -1.05 13.28 0.20
C GLY A 227 -1.28 12.42 -1.04
N TYR A 228 -0.19 11.87 -1.61
CA TYR A 228 -0.23 11.20 -2.90
C TYR A 228 -0.88 9.81 -2.84
N ALA A 229 -0.54 9.01 -1.83
CA ALA A 229 -0.87 7.59 -1.85
C ALA A 229 -1.76 7.17 -0.68
N HIS A 230 -1.52 7.69 0.53
CA HIS A 230 -2.10 7.14 1.77
C HIS A 230 -2.05 5.60 1.83
N THR A 231 -1.12 4.94 1.13
CA THR A 231 -1.00 3.48 1.11
C THR A 231 0.16 3.00 1.96
N TYR A 232 0.70 3.88 2.80
CA TYR A 232 1.84 3.59 3.67
C TYR A 232 1.58 2.32 4.46
N GLY A 233 2.46 1.35 4.23
CA GLY A 233 2.51 0.01 4.78
C GLY A 233 1.38 -0.97 4.45
N ARG A 234 0.55 -0.72 3.44
CA ARG A 234 -0.29 -1.78 2.84
C ARG A 234 0.58 -3.01 2.50
N SER A 235 0.11 -4.21 2.84
CA SER A 235 0.84 -5.48 2.60
C SER A 235 2.17 -5.58 3.38
N GLY A 236 2.17 -5.18 4.65
CA GLY A 236 3.21 -5.56 5.60
C GLY A 236 4.43 -4.63 5.71
N LEU A 237 4.28 -3.32 5.54
CA LEU A 237 5.36 -2.32 5.68
C LEU A 237 6.59 -2.58 4.83
N THR A 238 6.60 -1.95 3.67
CA THR A 238 7.84 -1.50 3.07
C THR A 238 7.78 0.03 3.04
N ASP A 239 8.82 0.69 3.53
CA ASP A 239 8.99 2.16 3.60
C ASP A 239 8.94 2.84 2.20
N PHE A 240 8.40 2.21 1.16
CA PHE A 240 8.36 2.78 -0.18
C PHE A 240 7.41 3.98 -0.23
N GLY A 241 7.98 5.17 -0.07
CA GLY A 241 7.42 6.41 -0.55
C GLY A 241 6.73 7.28 0.49
N ILE A 242 6.88 7.03 1.80
CA ILE A 242 6.39 8.01 2.81
C ILE A 242 7.13 9.34 2.66
N GLU A 243 8.38 9.29 2.21
CA GLU A 243 9.20 10.43 1.82
C GLU A 243 8.55 11.25 0.69
N GLN A 244 7.74 10.64 -0.19
CA GLN A 244 7.03 11.36 -1.26
C GLN A 244 5.92 12.28 -0.74
N ASP A 245 5.47 12.08 0.50
CA ASP A 245 4.52 12.97 1.21
C ASP A 245 5.23 13.80 2.30
N SER A 246 6.56 13.84 2.31
CA SER A 246 7.36 14.61 3.29
C SER A 246 7.03 16.11 3.39
N PHE A 247 6.41 16.69 2.36
CA PHE A 247 5.93 18.07 2.42
C PHE A 247 4.63 18.22 3.23
N TYR A 248 3.79 17.18 3.27
CA TYR A 248 2.48 17.18 3.93
C TYR A 248 2.54 16.57 5.35
N ILE A 249 3.50 15.69 5.58
CA ILE A 249 3.71 15.00 6.85
C ILE A 249 4.69 15.80 7.73
N GLN A 250 4.36 15.96 9.00
CA GLN A 250 5.25 16.57 9.99
C GLN A 250 6.26 15.54 10.53
N SER A 251 5.76 14.41 11.00
CA SER A 251 6.58 13.34 11.57
C SER A 251 5.87 11.99 11.52
N TYR A 252 6.63 10.91 11.69
CA TYR A 252 6.11 9.55 11.77
C TYR A 252 6.91 8.69 12.74
N ALA A 253 6.28 7.63 13.24
CA ALA A 253 6.91 6.60 14.06
C ALA A 253 6.52 5.21 13.54
N VAL A 254 7.49 4.31 13.39
CA VAL A 254 7.28 2.92 12.95
C VAL A 254 7.63 1.99 14.10
N PHE A 255 6.71 1.08 14.44
CA PHE A 255 6.88 0.01 15.41
C PHE A 255 6.80 -1.33 14.69
N GLU A 256 7.91 -2.06 14.67
CA GLU A 256 8.04 -3.37 14.04
C GLU A 256 9.04 -4.25 14.81
N GLU A 257 9.11 -5.54 14.48
CA GLU A 257 10.02 -6.51 15.13
C GLU A 257 11.50 -6.09 15.04
N GLU A 258 11.89 -5.36 14.00
CA GLU A 258 13.27 -4.85 13.82
C GLU A 258 13.61 -3.67 14.74
N GLY A 259 12.60 -3.11 15.43
CA GLY A 259 12.73 -2.01 16.37
C GLY A 259 11.86 -0.82 16.01
N VAL A 260 12.11 0.30 16.70
CA VAL A 260 11.33 1.54 16.53
C VAL A 260 12.13 2.59 15.77
N LYS A 261 11.47 3.23 14.81
CA LYS A 261 12.02 4.36 14.06
C LYS A 261 11.15 5.58 14.32
N TYR A 262 11.70 6.58 14.99
CA TYR A 262 11.09 7.91 15.10
C TYR A 262 11.73 8.85 14.09
N ARG A 263 10.90 9.58 13.34
CA ARG A 263 11.32 10.39 12.21
C ARG A 263 10.49 11.65 12.13
N ARG A 264 11.14 12.76 11.81
CA ARG A 264 10.49 14.03 11.50
C ARG A 264 10.92 14.46 10.11
N PHE A 265 10.09 15.22 9.39
CA PHE A 265 10.52 15.85 8.15
C PHE A 265 10.94 17.30 8.39
N GLU A 266 12.00 17.69 7.70
CA GLU A 266 12.38 19.09 7.51
C GLU A 266 11.94 19.55 6.14
N THR A 267 11.60 20.84 6.05
CA THR A 267 11.25 21.49 4.79
C THR A 267 12.00 22.80 4.70
N GLN A 268 12.65 23.03 3.55
CA GLN A 268 13.21 24.33 3.19
C GLN A 268 12.61 24.81 1.87
N GLU A 269 12.14 26.05 1.86
CA GLU A 269 11.76 26.75 0.63
C GLU A 269 12.93 27.57 0.09
N LEU A 270 13.20 27.47 -1.20
CA LEU A 270 14.14 28.32 -1.93
C LEU A 270 13.60 28.57 -3.33
N ASP A 271 13.44 29.85 -3.70
CA ASP A 271 12.91 30.30 -5.00
C ASP A 271 11.53 29.69 -5.35
N GLY A 272 10.69 29.43 -4.34
CA GLY A 272 9.39 28.77 -4.50
C GLY A 272 9.46 27.26 -4.75
N ILE A 273 10.64 26.66 -4.68
CA ILE A 273 10.86 25.20 -4.70
C ILE A 273 11.02 24.71 -3.26
N PHE A 274 10.36 23.61 -2.91
CA PHE A 274 10.44 23.04 -1.57
C PHE A 274 11.30 21.78 -1.57
N PHE A 275 12.27 21.73 -0.67
CA PHE A 275 13.18 20.61 -0.44
C PHE A 275 12.81 19.97 0.89
N CYS A 276 12.48 18.68 0.88
CA CYS A 276 12.05 17.96 2.06
C CYS A 276 12.88 16.70 2.28
N CYS A 277 13.22 16.40 3.53
CA CYS A 277 13.95 15.19 3.89
C CYS A 277 13.72 14.83 5.36
N VAL A 278 14.09 13.61 5.74
CA VAL A 278 14.05 13.17 7.15
C VAL A 278 15.08 13.92 8.01
N ASP A 279 14.61 14.56 9.08
CA ASP A 279 15.41 15.05 10.20
C ASP A 279 16.03 13.89 10.97
N LYS A 280 17.36 13.88 11.10
CA LYS A 280 18.10 12.88 11.88
C LYS A 280 18.71 13.44 13.17
N GLY A 281 18.39 14.67 13.55
CA GLY A 281 18.64 15.17 14.91
C GLY A 281 20.01 15.79 15.20
N ASN A 282 20.85 16.05 14.19
CA ASN A 282 22.13 16.76 14.41
C ASN A 282 22.01 18.29 14.39
N GLY A 283 20.84 18.85 14.07
CA GLY A 283 20.64 20.30 13.97
C GLY A 283 21.27 20.95 12.73
N ASP A 284 22.00 20.19 11.91
CA ASP A 284 22.42 20.56 10.58
C ASP A 284 21.32 20.18 9.59
N GLY A 285 20.28 21.03 9.55
CA GLY A 285 19.13 20.83 8.70
C GLY A 285 19.45 20.95 7.20
N ILE A 286 18.45 20.71 6.36
CA ILE A 286 18.55 20.91 4.91
C ILE A 286 19.10 22.32 4.61
N LEU A 287 20.20 22.36 3.85
CA LEU A 287 20.82 23.60 3.36
C LEU A 287 20.83 23.61 1.82
N ALA A 288 19.66 23.81 1.24
CA ALA A 288 19.49 24.19 -0.15
C ALA A 288 20.07 25.59 -0.38
N LYS A 289 20.95 25.70 -1.38
CA LYS A 289 21.54 26.96 -1.83
C LYS A 289 21.46 27.04 -3.35
N SER A 290 21.20 28.24 -3.86
CA SER A 290 21.31 28.54 -5.29
C SER A 290 22.71 29.09 -5.59
N GLY A 291 23.33 28.62 -6.67
CA GLY A 291 24.64 29.12 -7.06
C GLY A 291 25.16 28.55 -8.38
N LYS A 292 25.72 29.42 -9.23
CA LYS A 292 26.51 29.02 -10.41
C LYS A 292 27.80 28.24 -10.07
N VAL A 293 28.20 28.26 -8.80
CA VAL A 293 29.52 27.83 -8.32
C VAL A 293 29.49 26.35 -7.90
N THR A 294 29.15 25.46 -8.82
CA THR A 294 29.52 24.02 -8.74
C THR A 294 29.41 23.29 -10.08
N TRP A 295 29.41 24.01 -11.20
CA TRP A 295 29.55 23.36 -12.52
C TRP A 295 30.88 22.62 -12.68
N GLN A 296 31.93 23.04 -11.95
CA GLN A 296 33.28 22.54 -12.14
C GLN A 296 33.53 21.13 -11.58
N GLU A 297 32.65 20.60 -10.71
CA GLU A 297 32.86 19.29 -10.06
C GLU A 297 31.93 18.17 -10.58
N LEU A 298 30.83 18.50 -11.25
CA LEU A 298 29.84 17.52 -11.78
C LEU A 298 30.29 16.82 -13.09
N GLY A 299 31.47 17.17 -13.62
CA GLY A 299 31.94 16.66 -14.90
C GLY A 299 31.18 17.23 -16.10
N LYS A 300 31.26 16.56 -17.27
CA LYS A 300 30.54 16.98 -18.48
C LYS A 300 29.10 16.50 -18.43
N THR A 301 28.14 17.41 -18.36
CA THR A 301 26.72 17.08 -18.58
C THR A 301 26.40 17.04 -20.08
N LYS A 302 25.23 16.48 -20.44
CA LYS A 302 24.78 16.42 -21.85
C LYS A 302 24.27 17.77 -22.40
N LYS A 303 23.94 18.75 -21.53
CA LYS A 303 23.34 20.05 -21.88
C LYS A 303 23.58 21.11 -20.80
N ASP A 304 23.54 22.38 -21.18
CA ASP A 304 23.49 23.52 -20.25
C ASP A 304 22.16 23.51 -19.46
N PRO A 305 22.14 23.95 -18.18
CA PRO A 305 20.94 23.94 -17.35
C PRO A 305 20.02 25.07 -17.77
N VAL A 306 18.72 24.94 -17.48
CA VAL A 306 17.68 25.79 -18.04
C VAL A 306 17.50 27.07 -17.22
N SER A 307 17.61 26.99 -15.90
CA SER A 307 17.49 28.14 -15.00
C SER A 307 18.65 28.23 -14.01
N GLU A 308 18.70 27.36 -12.99
CA GLU A 308 19.60 27.43 -11.84
C GLU A 308 19.96 26.03 -11.29
N ILE A 309 21.07 25.96 -10.55
CA ILE A 309 21.52 24.74 -9.88
C ILE A 309 21.30 24.89 -8.39
N TYR A 310 20.63 23.91 -7.80
CA TYR A 310 20.44 23.79 -6.37
C TYR A 310 21.36 22.70 -5.84
N SER A 311 22.19 23.05 -4.86
CA SER A 311 22.95 22.07 -4.08
C SER A 311 22.28 21.89 -2.73
N VAL A 312 22.02 20.65 -2.36
CA VAL A 312 21.54 20.31 -1.02
C VAL A 312 22.62 19.54 -0.30
N ALA A 313 23.11 20.10 0.80
CA ALA A 313 24.08 19.46 1.68
C ALA A 313 23.36 18.77 2.83
N LYS A 314 23.85 17.57 3.19
CA LYS A 314 23.45 16.85 4.40
C LYS A 314 24.64 16.06 4.93
N GLU A 315 24.80 16.00 6.25
CA GLU A 315 25.91 15.26 6.89
C GLU A 315 25.84 13.74 6.65
N GLU A 316 24.64 13.20 6.37
CA GLU A 316 24.43 11.78 6.09
C GLU A 316 23.63 11.56 4.81
N ALA A 317 23.89 10.43 4.13
CA ALA A 317 23.08 9.98 3.02
C ALA A 317 21.61 9.77 3.42
N GLY A 318 20.70 10.20 2.54
CA GLY A 318 19.25 10.05 2.67
C GLY A 318 18.53 10.60 1.44
N GLU A 319 17.25 10.25 1.28
CA GLU A 319 16.44 10.73 0.16
C GLU A 319 15.98 12.18 0.39
N ILE A 320 16.00 12.98 -0.68
CA ILE A 320 15.44 14.34 -0.71
C ILE A 320 14.32 14.38 -1.73
N THR A 321 13.15 14.82 -1.27
CA THR A 321 11.99 15.02 -2.14
C THR A 321 11.87 16.50 -2.49
N VAL A 322 11.76 16.80 -3.78
CA VAL A 322 11.69 18.16 -4.31
C VAL A 322 10.31 18.41 -4.88
N TYR A 323 9.64 19.45 -4.38
CA TYR A 323 8.32 19.86 -4.82
C TYR A 323 8.44 21.16 -5.62
N ILE A 324 8.02 21.10 -6.89
CA ILE A 324 8.05 22.22 -7.83
C ILE A 324 6.60 22.63 -8.11
N PRO A 325 6.18 23.85 -7.77
CA PRO A 325 4.82 24.32 -8.08
C PRO A 325 4.52 24.24 -9.58
N GLU A 326 3.29 23.89 -9.95
CA GLU A 326 2.88 23.67 -11.36
C GLU A 326 3.16 24.89 -12.26
N GLY A 327 2.97 26.10 -11.72
CA GLY A 327 3.26 27.35 -12.44
C GLY A 327 4.74 27.53 -12.79
N LEU A 328 5.64 26.96 -12.00
CA LEU A 328 7.08 26.94 -12.23
C LEU A 328 7.52 25.72 -13.05
N PHE A 329 6.77 24.61 -12.98
CA PHE A 329 7.13 23.34 -13.62
C PHE A 329 7.44 23.50 -15.12
N TRP A 330 6.65 24.27 -15.87
CA TRP A 330 6.88 24.45 -17.31
C TRP A 330 8.02 25.40 -17.64
N GLU A 331 8.43 26.26 -16.72
CA GLU A 331 9.61 27.12 -16.86
C GLU A 331 10.89 26.32 -16.60
N VAL A 332 10.84 25.45 -15.59
CA VAL A 332 11.86 24.44 -15.24
C VAL A 332 12.04 23.40 -16.36
N TRP A 333 10.96 22.76 -16.80
CA TRP A 333 11.04 21.58 -17.67
C TRP A 333 11.34 21.91 -19.14
N LYS A 334 11.17 23.17 -19.58
CA LYS A 334 11.32 23.60 -20.99
C LYS A 334 12.74 23.48 -21.57
N GLY A 335 13.77 23.24 -20.76
CA GLY A 335 15.12 22.98 -21.28
C GLY A 335 15.61 21.53 -21.15
N GLY A 336 14.73 20.61 -20.73
CA GLY A 336 14.96 19.17 -20.77
C GLY A 336 16.04 18.69 -19.80
N GLY A 337 15.71 18.62 -18.51
CA GLY A 337 16.53 18.01 -17.47
C GLY A 337 16.18 16.53 -17.27
N GLY A 338 17.21 15.67 -17.34
CA GLY A 338 17.16 14.33 -16.76
C GLY A 338 17.61 14.39 -15.31
N VAL A 339 16.92 13.67 -14.43
CA VAL A 339 17.35 13.42 -13.04
C VAL A 339 18.62 12.55 -13.09
N TYR A 340 19.71 13.00 -12.47
CA TYR A 340 20.95 12.23 -12.34
C TYR A 340 21.26 11.97 -10.87
N THR A 341 21.46 10.71 -10.52
CA THR A 341 21.89 10.26 -9.19
C THR A 341 23.38 9.88 -9.15
N THR A 342 23.98 10.06 -7.96
CA THR A 342 25.25 9.55 -7.40
C THR A 342 26.53 10.41 -7.48
N LEU A 343 27.00 10.91 -6.33
CA LEU A 343 28.11 10.37 -5.49
C LEU A 343 28.36 11.33 -4.31
N TRP A 344 28.22 10.82 -3.07
CA TRP A 344 28.69 11.32 -1.77
C TRP A 344 28.73 12.85 -1.50
N GLU A 345 27.96 13.25 -0.47
CA GLU A 345 27.90 14.56 0.22
C GLU A 345 27.10 15.72 -0.40
N TRP A 346 26.69 15.68 -1.67
CA TRP A 346 25.86 16.77 -2.23
C TRP A 346 24.85 16.22 -3.25
N GLU A 347 23.56 16.31 -2.95
CA GLU A 347 22.55 16.12 -3.98
C GLU A 347 22.40 17.43 -4.76
N VAL A 348 22.75 17.39 -6.04
CA VAL A 348 22.65 18.54 -6.93
C VAL A 348 21.48 18.36 -7.87
N VAL A 349 20.49 19.24 -7.74
CA VAL A 349 19.30 19.28 -8.58
C VAL A 349 19.48 20.40 -9.60
N ALA A 350 19.62 20.02 -10.87
CA ALA A 350 19.67 20.95 -11.99
C ALA A 350 18.26 21.17 -12.53
N VAL A 351 17.80 22.42 -12.49
CA VAL A 351 16.45 22.85 -12.82
C VAL A 351 16.44 23.59 -14.16
#